data_AF-A0A4V3T5E2-F1
#
_entry.id   AF-A0A4V3T5E2-F1
#
_cell.length_a   1.000
_cell.length_b   1.000
_cell.length_c   1.000
_cell.angle_alpha   90.00
_cell.angle_beta   90.00
_cell.angle_gamma   90.00
#
_symmetry.space_group_name_H-M   'P 1'
#
loop_
_entity.id
_entity.type
_entity.pdbx_description
1 polymer ?
#
loop_
_entity_poly.entity_id
_entity_poly.type
_entity_poly.pdbx_seq_one_letter_code
_entity_poly.pdbx_strand_id
1 'polypeptide(L)'
;MRTCTRIQRQRTEGWRKPEGCMIVDRTSDFGNPFTVAQLVDIGYKEPEARQTAIAEFRPWLRGSRSNWTSTEGDQRREKILARLPELHGMDLACPCAPSEPCHADVLLEWAALSPLALEVRIASTRARVDRQRMWRGEKPLYDADDLADVLTQDVHTTCLVDYDPGDGIPVRCDNRTWNQYVRRQRQREHPTAMIRLVEVFG
;
A
#
# COMPACT_ATOMS: atom_id res chain seq x y z
N MET A 1 -21.50 -8.69 -11.39
CA MET A 1 -21.16 -8.59 -9.95
C MET A 1 -21.68 -7.25 -9.45
N ARG A 2 -22.24 -7.20 -8.24
CA ARG A 2 -22.70 -5.93 -7.64
C ARG A 2 -21.48 -5.06 -7.35
N THR A 3 -21.51 -3.79 -7.75
CA THR A 3 -20.47 -2.82 -7.36
C THR A 3 -20.60 -2.55 -5.87
N CYS A 4 -19.55 -2.84 -5.10
CA CYS A 4 -19.51 -2.54 -3.67
C CYS A 4 -19.31 -1.05 -3.45
N THR A 5 -19.94 -0.50 -2.41
CA THR A 5 -20.02 0.93 -2.18
C THR A 5 -19.66 1.30 -0.75
N ARG A 6 -19.30 2.57 -0.55
CA ARG A 6 -19.11 3.15 0.77
C ARG A 6 -20.46 3.57 1.34
N ILE A 7 -20.71 3.21 2.59
CA ILE A 7 -21.90 3.57 3.35
C ILE A 7 -21.47 4.43 4.54
N GLN A 8 -22.21 5.50 4.83
CA GLN A 8 -21.96 6.26 6.06
C GLN A 8 -22.45 5.46 7.27
N ARG A 9 -21.53 5.12 8.17
CA ARG A 9 -21.87 4.59 9.50
C ARG A 9 -22.46 5.72 10.34
N GLN A 10 -23.66 5.53 10.89
CA GLN A 10 -24.24 6.46 11.85
C GLN A 10 -24.29 5.84 13.24
N ARG A 11 -24.19 6.67 14.28
CA ARG A 11 -24.37 6.28 15.69
C ARG A 11 -25.71 6.79 16.25
N THR A 12 -26.60 7.22 15.37
CA THR A 12 -27.96 7.62 15.69
C THR A 12 -28.77 6.42 16.17
N GLU A 13 -29.71 6.68 17.07
CA GLU A 13 -30.65 5.66 17.54
C GLU A 13 -31.39 5.05 16.33
N GLY A 14 -31.56 3.72 16.34
CA GLY A 14 -32.20 3.00 15.26
C GLY A 14 -31.30 2.62 14.07
N TRP A 15 -30.09 3.18 13.94
CA TRP A 15 -29.19 2.77 12.88
C TRP A 15 -28.79 1.29 13.04
N ARG A 16 -28.80 0.56 11.92
CA ARG A 16 -28.36 -0.84 11.83
C ARG A 16 -27.42 -0.98 10.65
N LYS A 17 -26.32 -1.69 10.87
CA LYS A 17 -25.39 -2.04 9.80
C LYS A 17 -26.12 -2.89 8.75
N PRO A 18 -26.13 -2.49 7.47
CA PRO A 18 -26.76 -3.29 6.43
C PRO A 18 -26.15 -4.70 6.34
N GLU A 19 -26.93 -5.64 5.79
CA GLU A 19 -26.41 -6.94 5.37
C GLU A 19 -25.40 -6.77 4.23
N GLY A 20 -24.39 -7.64 4.17
CA GLY A 20 -23.32 -7.50 3.17
C GLY A 20 -22.44 -6.27 3.35
N CYS A 21 -22.44 -5.66 4.54
CA CYS A 21 -21.62 -4.49 4.86
C CYS A 21 -20.66 -4.76 6.03
N MET A 22 -19.42 -4.28 5.92
CA MET A 22 -18.38 -4.37 6.96
C MET A 22 -18.04 -2.99 7.53
N ILE A 23 -17.89 -2.88 8.85
CA ILE A 23 -17.43 -1.65 9.51
C ILE A 23 -15.91 -1.56 9.36
N VAL A 24 -15.42 -0.45 8.82
CA VAL A 24 -13.99 -0.21 8.56
C VAL A 24 -13.42 0.99 9.32
N ASP A 25 -14.15 1.53 10.29
CA ASP A 25 -13.66 2.65 11.09
C ASP A 25 -12.63 2.24 12.16
N ARG A 26 -12.19 3.19 12.98
CA ARG A 26 -11.15 3.00 14.00
C ARG A 26 -11.45 1.94 15.06
N THR A 27 -12.69 1.46 15.18
CA THR A 27 -13.03 0.34 16.08
C THR A 27 -12.84 -1.04 15.43
N SER A 28 -12.43 -1.08 14.17
CA SER A 28 -12.10 -2.30 13.42
C SER A 28 -10.61 -2.36 13.09
N ASP A 29 -10.15 -3.53 12.66
CA ASP A 29 -8.77 -3.69 12.17
C ASP A 29 -8.50 -2.87 10.90
N PHE A 30 -9.54 -2.54 10.12
CA PHE A 30 -9.45 -1.77 8.87
C PHE A 30 -9.39 -0.24 9.08
N GLY A 31 -9.36 0.24 10.32
CA GLY A 31 -9.32 1.66 10.62
C GLY A 31 -8.02 2.33 10.19
N ASN A 32 -8.11 3.47 9.50
CA ASN A 32 -6.95 4.26 9.11
C ASN A 32 -6.08 4.63 10.34
N PRO A 33 -4.79 4.23 10.39
CA PRO A 33 -3.89 4.66 11.44
C PRO A 33 -3.60 6.17 11.45
N PHE A 34 -3.63 6.81 10.27
CA PHE A 34 -3.37 8.23 10.10
C PHE A 34 -4.66 8.99 10.35
N THR A 35 -4.79 9.59 11.53
CA THR A 35 -6.06 10.22 11.93
C THR A 35 -6.08 11.70 11.61
N VAL A 36 -7.26 12.20 11.23
CA VAL A 36 -7.49 13.65 11.07
C VAL A 36 -7.13 14.40 12.36
N ALA A 37 -7.44 13.84 13.53
CA ALA A 37 -7.10 14.44 14.81
C ALA A 37 -5.59 14.66 14.97
N GLN A 38 -4.76 13.64 14.71
CA GLN A 38 -3.30 13.78 14.75
C GLN A 38 -2.78 14.81 13.75
N LEU A 39 -3.37 14.91 12.57
CA LEU A 39 -2.97 15.90 11.56
C LEU A 39 -3.36 17.31 11.98
N VAL A 40 -4.54 17.49 12.58
CA VAL A 40 -4.96 18.77 13.14
C VAL A 40 -4.04 19.20 14.29
N ASP A 41 -3.63 18.25 15.15
CA ASP A 41 -2.73 18.53 16.27
C ASP A 41 -1.34 19.04 15.81
N ILE A 42 -0.90 18.65 14.61
CA ILE A 42 0.37 19.13 14.02
C ILE A 42 0.19 20.32 13.06
N GLY A 43 -1.02 20.90 13.00
CA GLY A 43 -1.27 22.19 12.32
C GLY A 43 -2.02 22.12 11.00
N TYR A 44 -2.44 20.95 10.52
CA TYR A 44 -3.32 20.86 9.35
C TYR A 44 -4.73 21.35 9.67
N LYS A 45 -5.46 21.82 8.66
CA LYS A 45 -6.87 22.24 8.78
C LYS A 45 -7.76 21.37 7.90
N GLU A 46 -9.04 21.24 8.22
CA GLU A 46 -10.01 20.64 7.30
C GLU A 46 -10.25 21.57 6.10
N PRO A 47 -10.40 21.06 4.86
CA PRO A 47 -10.45 19.64 4.47
C PRO A 47 -9.08 18.97 4.20
N GLU A 48 -7.99 19.73 4.28
CA GLU A 48 -6.63 19.29 3.95
C GLU A 48 -6.17 18.12 4.83
N ALA A 49 -6.42 18.19 6.15
CA ALA A 49 -6.06 17.13 7.10
C ALA A 49 -6.62 15.76 6.68
N ARG A 50 -7.86 15.72 6.18
CA ARG A 50 -8.48 14.48 5.70
C ARG A 50 -7.85 13.96 4.42
N GLN A 51 -7.55 14.84 3.48
CA GLN A 51 -6.86 14.46 2.24
C GLN A 51 -5.47 13.91 2.55
N THR A 52 -4.73 14.58 3.44
CA THR A 52 -3.41 14.14 3.92
C THR A 52 -3.50 12.78 4.62
N ALA A 53 -4.49 12.54 5.49
CA ALA A 53 -4.68 11.23 6.15
C ALA A 53 -4.82 10.08 5.14
N ILE A 54 -5.46 10.32 4.00
CA ILE A 54 -5.67 9.32 2.95
C ILE A 54 -4.43 9.20 2.06
N ALA A 55 -3.79 10.33 1.75
CA ALA A 55 -2.54 10.40 1.01
C ALA A 55 -1.39 9.69 1.74
N GLU A 56 -1.43 9.65 3.08
CA GLU A 56 -0.53 8.84 3.91
C GLU A 56 -0.93 7.37 3.93
N PHE A 57 -2.23 7.09 4.11
CA PHE A 57 -2.75 5.73 4.23
C PHE A 57 -2.51 4.88 2.98
N ARG A 58 -2.76 5.43 1.79
CA ARG A 58 -2.65 4.71 0.51
C ARG A 58 -1.25 4.13 0.25
N PRO A 59 -0.16 4.91 0.22
CA PRO A 59 1.18 4.38 0.01
C PRO A 59 1.65 3.53 1.18
N TRP A 60 1.26 3.85 2.41
CA TRP A 60 1.57 3.01 3.57
C TRP A 60 0.96 1.62 3.45
N LEU A 61 -0.31 1.49 3.04
CA LEU A 61 -0.97 0.21 2.83
C LEU A 61 -0.34 -0.58 1.67
N ARG A 62 0.25 0.11 0.68
CA ARG A 62 1.07 -0.47 -0.40
C ARG A 62 2.53 -0.76 0.01
N GLY A 63 2.84 -0.65 1.29
CA GLY A 63 4.12 -1.08 1.86
C GLY A 63 5.17 0.02 1.99
N SER A 64 4.85 1.30 1.73
CA SER A 64 5.76 2.40 2.04
C SER A 64 6.01 2.51 3.55
N ARG A 65 7.25 2.73 3.94
CA ARG A 65 7.67 3.07 5.31
C ARG A 65 8.26 4.48 5.41
N SER A 66 8.10 5.34 4.41
CA SER A 66 8.75 6.66 4.39
C SER A 66 8.36 7.53 5.59
N ASN A 67 7.07 7.53 5.95
CA ASN A 67 6.53 8.40 7.01
C ASN A 67 6.33 7.66 8.35
N TRP A 68 6.31 6.32 8.34
CA TRP A 68 6.21 5.52 9.55
C TRP A 68 7.05 4.25 9.44
N THR A 69 8.18 4.25 10.14
CA THR A 69 9.22 3.21 10.06
C THR A 69 9.22 2.24 11.24
N SER A 70 8.30 2.36 12.21
CA SER A 70 8.34 1.53 13.41
C SER A 70 7.75 0.14 13.14
N THR A 71 8.23 -0.86 13.91
CA THR A 71 7.67 -2.22 13.90
C THR A 71 6.17 -2.24 14.20
N GLU A 72 5.69 -1.35 15.07
CA GLU A 72 4.25 -1.20 15.36
C GLU A 72 3.47 -0.82 14.09
N GLY A 73 3.99 0.13 13.30
CA GLY A 73 3.41 0.52 12.03
C GLY A 73 3.33 -0.66 11.06
N ASP A 74 4.36 -1.50 11.01
CA ASP A 74 4.33 -2.70 10.15
C ASP A 74 3.33 -3.74 10.63
N GLN A 75 3.28 -4.01 11.93
CA GLN A 75 2.31 -4.94 12.52
C GLN A 75 0.87 -4.48 12.30
N ARG A 76 0.63 -3.17 12.38
CA ARG A 76 -0.69 -2.60 12.07
C ARG A 76 -1.06 -2.74 10.60
N ARG A 77 -0.09 -2.59 9.69
CA ARG A 77 -0.29 -2.88 8.26
C ARG A 77 -0.66 -4.34 8.05
N GLU A 78 0.07 -5.26 8.69
CA GLU A 78 -0.17 -6.69 8.53
C GLU A 78 -1.57 -7.11 8.99
N LYS A 79 -2.07 -6.56 10.10
CA LYS A 79 -3.46 -6.81 10.55
C LYS A 79 -4.50 -6.50 9.47
N ILE A 80 -4.28 -5.42 8.71
CA ILE A 80 -5.14 -5.06 7.59
C ILE A 80 -4.93 -6.05 6.44
N LEU A 81 -3.68 -6.26 6.01
CA LEU A 81 -3.34 -7.11 4.86
C LEU A 81 -3.89 -8.53 5.01
N ALA A 82 -3.75 -9.14 6.19
CA ALA A 82 -4.24 -10.49 6.46
C ALA A 82 -5.76 -10.64 6.33
N ARG A 83 -6.51 -9.54 6.52
CA ARG A 83 -7.98 -9.54 6.52
C ARG A 83 -8.59 -8.89 5.28
N LEU A 84 -7.79 -8.31 4.39
CA LEU A 84 -8.27 -7.74 3.13
C LEU A 84 -9.14 -8.69 2.29
N PRO A 85 -8.89 -10.01 2.23
CA PRO A 85 -9.78 -10.94 1.51
C PRO A 85 -11.22 -10.93 2.02
N GLU A 86 -11.45 -10.61 3.31
CA GLU A 86 -12.80 -10.53 3.91
C GLU A 86 -13.63 -9.37 3.34
N LEU A 87 -12.99 -8.38 2.70
CA LEU A 87 -13.67 -7.22 2.13
C LEU A 87 -14.28 -7.51 0.76
N HIS A 88 -13.93 -8.63 0.13
CA HIS A 88 -14.40 -8.96 -1.21
C HIS A 88 -15.93 -9.12 -1.24
N GLY A 89 -16.59 -8.35 -2.11
CA GLY A 89 -18.07 -8.36 -2.21
C GLY A 89 -18.81 -7.59 -1.11
N MET A 90 -18.10 -6.91 -0.21
CA MET A 90 -18.68 -6.20 0.93
C MET A 90 -18.79 -4.68 0.69
N ASP A 91 -19.93 -4.10 1.05
CA ASP A 91 -20.03 -2.64 1.23
C ASP A 91 -19.24 -2.20 2.48
N LEU A 92 -18.62 -1.02 2.48
CA LEU A 92 -17.76 -0.58 3.59
C LEU A 92 -18.38 0.59 4.35
N ALA A 93 -18.58 0.42 5.65
CA ALA A 93 -19.16 1.43 6.53
C ALA A 93 -18.11 2.20 7.31
N CYS A 94 -18.07 3.52 7.12
CA CYS A 94 -17.21 4.47 7.84
C CYS A 94 -18.03 5.70 8.24
N PRO A 95 -17.78 6.36 9.40
CA PRO A 95 -18.57 7.52 9.82
C PRO A 95 -18.37 8.79 8.95
N CYS A 96 -17.34 8.82 8.09
CA CYS A 96 -17.09 9.95 7.19
C CYS A 96 -18.29 10.19 6.27
N ALA A 97 -18.61 11.45 5.98
CA ALA A 97 -19.71 11.78 5.09
C ALA A 97 -19.47 11.23 3.67
N PRO A 98 -20.50 10.81 2.93
CA PRO A 98 -20.34 10.28 1.57
C PRO A 98 -19.71 11.27 0.57
N SER A 99 -19.85 12.57 0.81
CA SER A 99 -19.25 13.64 -0.01
C SER A 99 -17.79 13.94 0.34
N GLU A 100 -17.27 13.39 1.44
CA GLU A 100 -15.90 13.62 1.90
C GLU A 100 -15.00 12.45 1.49
N PRO A 101 -13.71 12.70 1.18
CA PRO A 101 -12.77 11.62 0.90
C PRO A 101 -12.59 10.72 2.12
N CYS A 102 -12.48 9.40 1.90
CA CYS A 102 -12.42 8.43 2.98
C CYS A 102 -11.38 7.32 2.72
N HIS A 103 -10.79 6.77 3.80
CA HIS A 103 -9.91 5.60 3.68
C HIS A 103 -10.65 4.35 3.22
N ALA A 104 -11.97 4.27 3.43
CA ALA A 104 -12.80 3.21 2.91
C ALA A 104 -12.81 3.17 1.37
N ASP A 105 -12.58 4.31 0.70
CA ASP A 105 -12.46 4.35 -0.76
C ASP A 105 -11.18 3.61 -1.20
N VAL A 106 -10.07 3.78 -0.46
CA VAL A 106 -8.83 3.00 -0.68
C VAL A 106 -9.09 1.52 -0.46
N LEU A 107 -9.79 1.13 0.61
CA LEU A 107 -10.09 -0.28 0.89
C LEU A 107 -11.00 -0.91 -0.18
N LEU A 108 -11.96 -0.16 -0.74
CA LEU A 108 -12.80 -0.62 -1.85
C LEU A 108 -11.96 -0.95 -3.10
N GLU A 109 -10.89 -0.20 -3.38
CA GLU A 109 -9.99 -0.52 -4.50
C GLU A 109 -9.26 -1.84 -4.32
N TRP A 110 -8.90 -2.20 -3.08
CA TRP A 110 -8.29 -3.50 -2.78
C TRP A 110 -9.33 -4.62 -2.85
N ALA A 111 -10.54 -4.38 -2.33
CA ALA A 111 -11.64 -5.33 -2.37
C ALA A 111 -12.13 -5.65 -3.80
N ALA A 112 -11.97 -4.70 -4.73
CA ALA A 112 -12.33 -4.84 -6.14
C ALA A 112 -11.36 -5.71 -6.96
N LEU A 113 -10.18 -6.04 -6.42
CA LEU A 113 -9.23 -6.94 -7.08
C LEU A 113 -9.81 -8.36 -7.19
N SER A 114 -9.40 -9.09 -8.22
CA SER A 114 -9.59 -10.54 -8.24
C SER A 114 -8.79 -11.18 -7.10
N PRO A 115 -9.19 -12.38 -6.60
CA PRO A 115 -8.47 -13.05 -5.52
C PRO A 115 -6.97 -13.18 -5.78
N LEU A 116 -6.58 -13.60 -6.98
CA LEU A 116 -5.17 -13.72 -7.37
C LEU A 116 -4.45 -12.36 -7.39
N ALA A 117 -5.07 -11.31 -7.93
CA ALA A 117 -4.47 -9.98 -7.96
C ALA A 117 -4.30 -9.40 -6.53
N LEU A 118 -5.22 -9.70 -5.63
CA LEU A 118 -5.13 -9.33 -4.22
C LEU A 118 -3.98 -10.05 -3.53
N GLU A 119 -3.87 -11.38 -3.69
CA GLU A 119 -2.77 -12.19 -3.13
C GLU A 119 -1.40 -11.70 -3.60
N VAL A 120 -1.23 -11.49 -4.91
CA VAL A 120 0.01 -10.96 -5.49
C VAL A 120 0.33 -9.59 -4.88
N ARG A 121 -0.65 -8.68 -4.79
CA ARG A 121 -0.43 -7.34 -4.23
C ARG A 121 -0.06 -7.38 -2.74
N ILE A 122 -0.66 -8.26 -1.95
CA ILE A 122 -0.31 -8.47 -0.54
C ILE A 122 1.12 -9.00 -0.44
N ALA A 123 1.49 -10.01 -1.24
CA ALA A 123 2.84 -10.56 -1.26
C ALA A 123 3.89 -9.49 -1.64
N SER A 124 3.66 -8.72 -2.71
CA SER A 124 4.54 -7.62 -3.12
C SER A 124 4.66 -6.54 -2.04
N THR A 125 3.58 -6.27 -1.30
CA THR A 125 3.58 -5.31 -0.19
C THR A 125 4.48 -5.79 0.95
N ARG A 126 4.33 -7.06 1.36
CA ARG A 126 5.15 -7.68 2.41
C ARG A 126 6.64 -7.69 2.04
N ALA A 127 6.95 -8.12 0.82
CA ALA A 127 8.30 -8.07 0.25
C ALA A 127 8.92 -6.67 0.32
N ARG A 128 8.14 -5.65 -0.10
CA ARG A 128 8.59 -4.27 -0.11
C ARG A 128 8.89 -3.76 1.30
N VAL A 129 8.11 -4.16 2.30
CA VAL A 129 8.33 -3.82 3.70
C VAL A 129 9.62 -4.47 4.21
N ASP A 130 9.81 -5.77 3.95
CA ASP A 130 11.02 -6.50 4.38
C ASP A 130 12.29 -5.92 3.76
N ARG A 131 12.28 -5.61 2.46
CA ARG A 131 13.41 -4.91 1.81
C ARG A 131 13.74 -3.57 2.47
N GLN A 132 12.73 -2.78 2.85
CA GLN A 132 12.94 -1.51 3.55
C GLN A 132 13.45 -1.71 4.99
N ARG A 133 13.05 -2.79 5.69
CA ARG A 133 13.60 -3.18 7.01
C ARG A 133 15.07 -3.49 6.90
N MET A 134 15.42 -4.40 5.98
CA MET A 134 16.78 -4.85 5.77
C MET A 134 17.69 -3.67 5.37
N TRP A 135 17.20 -2.75 4.54
CA TRP A 135 17.93 -1.52 4.20
C TRP A 135 18.28 -0.66 5.42
N ARG A 136 17.43 -0.67 6.46
CA ARG A 136 17.65 0.02 7.73
C ARG A 136 18.41 -0.82 8.77
N GLY A 137 18.85 -2.04 8.43
CA GLY A 137 19.51 -2.96 9.34
C GLY A 137 18.56 -3.66 10.32
N GLU A 138 17.25 -3.61 10.07
CA GLU A 138 16.24 -4.35 10.82
C GLU A 138 16.06 -5.76 10.25
N LYS A 139 15.58 -6.69 11.08
CA LYS A 139 15.18 -8.03 10.62
C LYS A 139 13.91 -7.95 9.74
N PRO A 140 13.75 -8.83 8.74
CA PRO A 140 12.49 -8.94 8.01
C PRO A 140 11.33 -9.26 8.98
N LEU A 141 10.13 -8.80 8.64
CA LEU A 141 8.91 -9.10 9.39
C LEU A 141 8.22 -10.36 8.87
N TYR A 142 8.23 -10.57 7.55
CA TYR A 142 7.46 -11.64 6.91
C TYR A 142 8.32 -12.80 6.43
N ASP A 143 9.64 -12.62 6.35
CA ASP A 143 10.58 -13.58 5.77
C ASP A 143 10.23 -13.88 4.30
N ALA A 144 9.81 -12.83 3.57
CA ALA A 144 9.14 -12.96 2.28
C ALA A 144 10.06 -13.34 1.09
N ASP A 145 11.30 -13.76 1.34
CA ASP A 145 12.38 -13.76 0.35
C ASP A 145 12.08 -14.67 -0.87
N ASP A 146 11.47 -15.85 -0.71
CA ASP A 146 11.31 -16.79 -1.84
C ASP A 146 10.14 -16.45 -2.79
N LEU A 147 8.96 -16.08 -2.26
CA LEU A 147 7.76 -15.81 -3.08
C LEU A 147 7.82 -14.40 -3.69
N ALA A 148 8.43 -13.46 -2.97
CA ALA A 148 8.65 -12.10 -3.45
C ALA A 148 9.62 -12.05 -4.63
N ASP A 149 10.71 -12.79 -4.54
CA ASP A 149 11.71 -12.84 -5.60
C ASP A 149 11.09 -13.41 -6.88
N VAL A 150 10.32 -14.50 -6.79
CA VAL A 150 9.62 -15.09 -7.95
C VAL A 150 8.59 -14.13 -8.56
N LEU A 151 7.79 -13.43 -7.73
CA LEU A 151 6.76 -12.51 -8.23
C LEU A 151 7.30 -11.16 -8.70
N THR A 152 8.56 -10.82 -8.36
CA THR A 152 9.20 -9.56 -8.76
C THR A 152 10.35 -9.73 -9.75
N GLN A 153 10.76 -10.96 -10.07
CA GLN A 153 11.83 -11.27 -11.04
C GLN A 153 11.46 -10.94 -12.50
N ASP A 154 10.20 -11.10 -12.92
CA ASP A 154 9.77 -10.90 -14.32
C ASP A 154 9.16 -9.53 -14.64
N VAL A 155 8.99 -8.66 -13.64
CA VAL A 155 8.75 -7.24 -13.86
C VAL A 155 10.04 -6.52 -13.53
N HIS A 156 10.79 -6.10 -14.54
CA HIS A 156 11.84 -5.08 -14.45
C HIS A 156 11.28 -3.79 -13.82
N THR A 157 11.08 -3.82 -12.51
CA THR A 157 10.87 -2.69 -11.61
C THR A 157 12.19 -2.43 -10.89
N THR A 158 13.28 -2.49 -11.64
CA THR A 158 14.61 -1.99 -11.28
C THR A 158 14.68 -0.45 -11.24
N CYS A 159 13.54 0.22 -11.06
CA CYS A 159 13.44 1.60 -10.61
C CYS A 159 12.74 1.59 -9.25
N LEU A 160 13.52 1.60 -8.16
CA LEU A 160 13.07 2.17 -6.89
C LEU A 160 12.99 3.70 -7.03
N VAL A 161 12.12 4.15 -7.93
CA VAL A 161 11.58 5.52 -7.90
C VAL A 161 10.11 5.30 -7.61
N ASP A 162 9.66 5.76 -6.46
CA ASP A 162 8.24 5.82 -6.14
C ASP A 162 7.52 6.55 -7.27
N TYR A 163 6.73 5.83 -8.08
CA TYR A 163 5.83 6.47 -9.03
C TYR A 163 4.64 5.58 -9.38
N ASP A 164 3.49 5.91 -8.78
CA ASP A 164 2.15 5.67 -9.32
C ASP A 164 1.62 7.06 -9.73
N PRO A 165 1.45 7.35 -11.04
CA PRO A 165 1.05 8.66 -11.53
C PRO A 165 -0.43 8.91 -11.28
N GLY A 166 -0.73 9.70 -10.26
CA GLY A 166 -1.98 10.47 -10.26
C GLY A 166 -2.02 11.47 -11.42
N ASP A 167 -0.91 12.13 -11.74
CA ASP A 167 -0.93 13.34 -12.60
C ASP A 167 0.21 13.47 -13.64
N GLY A 168 0.92 12.39 -13.99
CA GLY A 168 1.62 12.29 -15.29
C GLY A 168 2.77 13.25 -15.66
N ILE A 169 3.46 13.96 -14.74
CA ILE A 169 4.70 14.71 -15.08
C ILE A 169 5.80 14.54 -14.00
N PRO A 170 7.03 14.07 -14.33
CA PRO A 170 8.10 13.87 -13.36
C PRO A 170 8.93 15.13 -13.08
N VAL A 171 9.06 15.50 -11.80
CA VAL A 171 10.08 16.46 -11.32
C VAL A 171 11.28 15.67 -10.79
N ARG A 172 12.15 15.27 -11.73
CA ARG A 172 13.58 14.88 -11.63
C ARG A 172 14.12 14.39 -10.27
N CYS A 173 14.35 13.08 -10.15
CA CYS A 173 15.49 12.57 -9.38
C CYS A 173 16.78 13.04 -10.08
N ASP A 174 17.72 13.62 -9.34
CA ASP A 174 18.96 14.08 -9.96
C ASP A 174 19.82 12.90 -10.46
N ASN A 175 20.49 13.11 -11.60
CA ASN A 175 21.34 12.10 -12.23
C ASN A 175 22.44 11.59 -11.30
N ARG A 176 22.80 12.34 -10.25
CA ARG A 176 23.86 11.97 -9.32
C ARG A 176 23.42 10.82 -8.43
N THR A 177 22.21 10.90 -7.89
CA THR A 177 21.64 9.88 -7.00
C THR A 177 21.40 8.59 -7.76
N TRP A 178 20.88 8.68 -9.00
CA TRP A 178 20.69 7.55 -9.90
C TRP A 178 22.02 6.84 -10.25
N ASN A 179 23.02 7.61 -10.67
CA ASN A 179 24.32 7.03 -11.04
C ASN A 179 25.06 6.43 -9.84
N GLN A 180 24.88 6.96 -8.63
CA GLN A 180 25.49 6.42 -7.42
C GLN A 180 24.84 5.10 -7.01
N TYR A 181 23.52 4.97 -7.17
CA TYR A 181 22.80 3.70 -7.02
C TYR A 181 23.29 2.65 -8.03
N VAL A 182 23.32 2.99 -9.32
CA VAL A 182 23.79 2.06 -10.38
C VAL A 182 25.24 1.61 -10.16
N ARG A 183 26.13 2.52 -9.73
CA ARG A 183 27.53 2.18 -9.40
C ARG A 183 27.64 1.21 -8.23
N ARG A 184 26.81 1.37 -7.19
CA ARG A 184 26.77 0.44 -6.05
C ARG A 184 26.25 -0.94 -6.43
N GLN A 185 25.30 -1.02 -7.36
CA GLN A 185 24.81 -2.31 -7.88
C GLN A 185 25.89 -3.04 -8.69
N ARG A 186 26.59 -2.34 -9.59
CA ARG A 186 27.69 -2.92 -10.40
C ARG A 186 28.89 -3.40 -9.57
N GLN A 187 29.09 -2.86 -8.37
CA GLN A 187 30.17 -3.26 -7.46
C GLN A 187 29.81 -4.47 -6.58
N ARG A 188 28.54 -4.85 -6.52
CA ARG A 188 28.06 -5.99 -5.73
C ARG A 188 28.04 -7.31 -6.49
N GLU A 189 28.27 -7.31 -7.80
CA GLU A 189 28.21 -8.52 -8.63
C GLU A 189 29.46 -8.67 -9.53
N HIS A 190 30.16 -9.80 -9.39
CA HIS A 190 31.06 -10.39 -10.38
C HIS A 190 30.72 -11.88 -10.51
N PRO A 191 30.91 -12.58 -11.67
CA PRO A 191 31.16 -12.13 -13.02
C PRO A 191 30.03 -12.49 -14.01
N THR A 192 29.93 -11.66 -15.04
CA THR A 192 29.26 -11.81 -16.35
C THR A 192 28.74 -13.20 -16.72
N ALA A 193 27.45 -13.45 -16.52
CA ALA A 193 26.72 -14.40 -17.35
C ALA A 193 26.30 -13.68 -18.64
N MET A 194 27.08 -13.85 -19.70
CA MET A 194 26.64 -13.49 -21.05
C MET A 194 25.51 -14.43 -21.45
N ILE A 195 24.26 -13.99 -21.25
CA ILE A 195 23.09 -14.67 -21.80
C ILE A 195 23.01 -14.28 -23.27
N ARG A 196 23.37 -15.21 -24.16
CA ARG A 196 23.06 -15.11 -25.60
C ARG A 196 21.53 -15.17 -25.75
N LEU A 197 20.96 -14.11 -26.31
CA LEU A 197 19.62 -14.13 -26.89
C LEU A 197 19.60 -15.20 -27.99
N VAL A 198 18.83 -16.28 -27.78
CA VAL A 198 18.34 -17.10 -28.87
C VAL A 198 17.05 -16.45 -29.33
N GLU A 199 17.09 -15.83 -30.51
CA GLU A 199 15.89 -15.37 -31.21
C GLU A 199 15.05 -16.60 -31.58
N VAL A 200 13.85 -16.70 -31.03
CA VAL A 200 12.79 -17.52 -31.58
C VAL A 200 11.77 -16.55 -32.14
N PHE A 201 11.92 -16.21 -33.43
CA PHE A 201 10.84 -15.97 -34.40
C PHE A 201 11.47 -15.83 -35.79
N GLY A 202 11.19 -16.82 -36.66
CA GLY A 202 11.70 -16.95 -38.03
C GLY A 202 11.77 -18.41 -38.46
#